data_AF-A0A9P5CSA3-F1
#
_entry.id   AF-A0A9P5CSA3-F1
#
_cell.length_a   1.000
_cell.length_b   1.000
_cell.length_c   1.000
_cell.angle_alpha   90.00
_cell.angle_beta   90.00
_cell.angle_gamma   90.00
#
_symmetry.space_group_name_H-M   'P 1'
#
loop_
_entity.id
_entity.type
_entity.pdbx_description
1 polymer ?
#
loop_
_entity_poly.entity_id
_entity_poly.type
_entity_poly.pdbx_seq_one_letter_code
_entity_poly.pdbx_strand_id
1 'polypeptide(L)'
;MASTDYSAPFTLYYGYYSVFSTMVRLTFALRGAPRPDRPEMTLHKQPISISPAEPEQLSEEYMTKINPKGQVPVLANEVLLGPKPMPESADIAYYMSEWYPSLLPKEHEATIRELVGEVYKISMPVLTFPLDTKNPAKFMDKVKELLAKPDLSDTHRQALEAKAKFLENAPKIFSQANLDVNIERVKDFSAKILAVREKNGTGDTVDYIFGTTPTILDADVLTFFARMCDAGRKDLIPAPLVKWVEHFREGPVWKEVVPGYTTFPAYA
;
A
#
# COMPACT_ATOMS: atom_id res chain seq x y z
N MET A 1 26.37 -25.45 3.60
CA MET A 1 25.54 -24.26 3.33
C MET A 1 25.21 -23.64 4.68
N ALA A 2 25.53 -22.36 4.90
CA ALA A 2 25.16 -21.70 6.16
C ALA A 2 23.62 -21.69 6.27
N SER A 3 23.08 -22.01 7.44
CA SER A 3 21.64 -21.89 7.70
C SER A 3 21.23 -20.42 7.55
N THR A 4 20.20 -20.15 6.76
CA THR A 4 19.60 -18.82 6.65
C THR A 4 19.15 -18.33 8.03
N ASP A 5 19.66 -17.18 8.46
CA ASP A 5 19.26 -16.57 9.74
C ASP A 5 17.92 -15.83 9.57
N TYR A 6 16.83 -16.52 9.87
CA TYR A 6 15.49 -15.96 9.86
C TYR A 6 15.17 -15.06 11.06
N SER A 7 16.10 -14.89 12.02
CA SER A 7 15.90 -14.03 13.18
C SER A 7 16.28 -12.56 12.93
N ALA A 8 16.99 -12.28 11.82
CA ALA A 8 17.37 -10.93 11.43
C ALA A 8 16.14 -10.02 11.26
N PRO A 9 16.08 -8.85 11.92
CA PRO A 9 14.90 -8.01 11.90
C PRO A 9 14.74 -7.29 10.56
N PHE A 10 13.50 -7.22 10.08
CA PHE A 10 13.13 -6.41 8.92
C PHE A 10 12.86 -4.97 9.34
N THR A 11 13.14 -4.01 8.45
CA THR A 11 12.65 -2.64 8.56
C THR A 11 11.63 -2.36 7.48
N LEU A 12 10.41 -1.99 7.88
CA LEU A 12 9.38 -1.48 6.99
C LEU A 12 9.38 0.05 7.04
N TYR A 13 9.87 0.68 5.98
CA TYR A 13 9.72 2.11 5.75
C TYR A 13 8.31 2.37 5.22
N TYR A 14 7.54 3.23 5.87
CA TYR A 14 6.12 3.40 5.51
C TYR A 14 5.65 4.85 5.68
N GLY A 15 4.69 5.28 4.86
CA GLY A 15 4.02 6.57 5.04
C GLY A 15 2.70 6.38 5.79
N TYR A 16 2.43 7.21 6.80
CA TYR A 16 1.20 7.10 7.62
C TYR A 16 -0.09 7.08 6.79
N TYR A 17 -0.16 7.92 5.76
CA TYR A 17 -1.33 8.05 4.88
C TYR A 17 -1.10 7.47 3.48
N SER A 18 -0.03 6.68 3.27
CA SER A 18 0.12 5.95 2.02
C SER A 18 -0.80 4.73 2.04
N VAL A 19 -1.72 4.65 1.09
CA VAL A 19 -2.64 3.51 0.97
C VAL A 19 -1.86 2.19 0.84
N PHE A 20 -0.79 2.17 0.05
CA PHE A 20 0.06 1.00 -0.12
C PHE A 20 0.85 0.65 1.15
N SER A 21 1.21 1.64 1.96
CA SER A 21 1.80 1.40 3.28
C SER A 21 0.79 0.80 4.25
N THR A 22 -0.46 1.27 4.22
CA THR A 22 -1.55 0.71 5.00
C THR A 22 -1.82 -0.74 4.60
N MET A 23 -1.83 -1.05 3.30
CA MET A 23 -1.99 -2.42 2.78
C MET A 23 -0.95 -3.36 3.39
N VAL A 24 0.34 -3.03 3.30
CA VAL A 24 1.42 -3.88 3.87
C VAL A 24 1.32 -4.00 5.39
N ARG A 25 1.04 -2.91 6.09
CA ARG A 25 0.89 -2.94 7.56
C ARG A 25 -0.32 -3.77 8.00
N LEU A 26 -1.41 -3.74 7.24
CA LEU A 26 -2.59 -4.55 7.49
C LEU A 26 -2.34 -6.02 7.16
N THR A 27 -1.64 -6.32 6.06
CA THR A 27 -1.18 -7.68 5.73
C THR A 27 -0.37 -8.27 6.88
N PHE A 28 0.58 -7.50 7.43
CA PHE A 28 1.33 -7.93 8.60
C PHE A 28 0.41 -8.11 9.81
N ALA A 29 -0.49 -7.17 10.11
CA ALA A 29 -1.40 -7.32 11.25
C ALA A 29 -2.32 -8.56 11.16
N LEU A 30 -2.66 -9.00 9.95
CA LEU A 30 -3.53 -10.15 9.66
C LEU A 30 -2.79 -11.49 9.45
N ARG A 31 -1.47 -11.52 9.58
CA ARG A 31 -0.59 -12.62 9.11
C ARG A 31 -0.82 -14.01 9.72
N GLY A 32 -1.53 -14.13 10.85
CA GLY A 32 -1.69 -15.43 11.52
C GLY A 32 -0.36 -16.04 11.97
N ALA A 33 -0.26 -17.36 12.00
CA ALA A 33 0.94 -18.07 12.47
C ALA A 33 2.01 -18.21 11.36
N PRO A 34 3.31 -18.10 11.71
CA PRO A 34 4.39 -18.32 10.76
C PRO A 34 4.50 -19.81 10.36
N ARG A 35 5.27 -20.10 9.31
CA ARG A 35 5.63 -21.48 8.96
C ARG A 35 6.34 -22.18 10.13
N PRO A 36 6.16 -23.50 10.31
CA PRO A 36 6.78 -24.23 11.44
C PRO A 36 8.31 -24.15 11.50
N ASP A 37 8.97 -23.91 10.37
CA ASP A 37 10.43 -23.81 10.23
C ASP A 37 10.95 -22.36 10.31
N ARG A 38 10.08 -21.38 10.60
CA ARG A 38 10.46 -19.97 10.71
C ARG A 38 10.02 -19.39 12.07
N PRO A 39 10.83 -18.51 12.66
CA PRO A 39 10.37 -17.71 13.78
C PRO A 39 9.31 -16.70 13.33
N GLU A 40 8.69 -16.05 14.30
CA GLU A 40 7.90 -14.85 14.04
C GLU A 40 8.76 -13.78 13.37
N MET A 41 8.27 -13.17 12.28
CA MET A 41 8.98 -12.09 11.60
C MET A 41 9.05 -10.87 12.53
N THR A 42 10.27 -10.47 12.90
CA THR A 42 10.48 -9.22 13.63
C THR A 42 10.47 -8.05 12.66
N LEU A 43 9.51 -7.14 12.82
CA LEU A 43 9.29 -6.00 11.91
C LEU A 43 9.43 -4.66 12.65
N HIS A 44 10.52 -3.93 12.41
CA HIS A 44 10.68 -2.55 12.82
C HIS A 44 9.92 -1.63 11.87
N LYS A 45 8.99 -0.84 12.40
CA LYS A 45 8.16 0.10 11.63
C LYS A 45 8.85 1.47 11.66
N GLN A 46 9.44 1.90 10.53
CA GLN A 46 10.07 3.22 10.37
C GLN A 46 9.14 4.15 9.56
N PRO A 47 8.46 5.12 10.20
CA PRO A 47 7.65 6.07 9.46
C PRO A 47 8.56 6.98 8.62
N ILE A 48 8.12 7.27 7.40
CA ILE A 48 8.73 8.24 6.48
C ILE A 48 7.65 9.25 6.12
N SER A 49 7.90 10.52 6.41
CA SER A 49 6.96 11.57 6.00
C SER A 49 6.89 11.64 4.49
N ILE A 50 5.67 11.61 3.95
CA ILE A 50 5.36 11.83 2.54
C ILE A 50 4.51 13.08 2.32
N SER A 51 4.48 13.97 3.31
CA SER A 51 3.80 15.27 3.21
C SER A 51 4.58 16.22 2.32
N PRO A 52 3.93 17.06 1.49
CA PRO A 52 4.62 18.13 0.77
C PRO A 52 5.36 19.13 1.67
N ALA A 53 4.91 19.32 2.92
CA ALA A 53 5.52 20.26 3.85
C ALA A 53 6.90 19.78 4.34
N GLU A 54 7.01 18.49 4.64
CA GLU A 54 8.23 17.85 5.14
C GLU A 54 8.46 16.51 4.43
N PRO A 55 8.87 16.52 3.16
CA PRO A 55 8.93 15.30 2.36
C PRO A 55 10.23 14.53 2.60
N GLU A 56 10.30 13.81 3.71
CA GLU A 56 11.43 12.95 4.10
C GLU A 56 11.77 11.89 3.05
N GLN A 57 10.77 11.42 2.27
CA GLN A 57 10.98 10.52 1.14
C GLN A 57 11.81 11.13 0.00
N LEU A 58 12.07 12.44 0.03
CA LEU A 58 12.98 13.13 -0.88
C LEU A 58 14.37 13.40 -0.28
N SER A 59 14.62 12.95 0.96
CA SER A 59 15.94 13.07 1.59
C SER A 59 16.99 12.27 0.81
N GLU A 60 18.24 12.73 0.90
CA GLU A 60 19.37 12.05 0.26
C GLU A 60 19.51 10.61 0.75
N GLU A 61 19.48 10.39 2.07
CA GLU A 61 19.56 9.06 2.65
C GLU A 61 18.48 8.13 2.11
N TYR A 62 17.22 8.58 2.07
CA TYR A 62 16.13 7.75 1.60
C TYR A 62 16.26 7.44 0.10
N MET A 63 16.48 8.46 -0.73
CA MET A 63 16.52 8.28 -2.18
C MET A 63 17.77 7.52 -2.65
N THR A 64 18.89 7.61 -1.93
CA THR A 64 20.14 6.95 -2.36
C THR A 64 20.32 5.55 -1.76
N LYS A 65 19.85 5.31 -0.52
CA LYS A 65 20.06 4.03 0.16
C LYS A 65 18.82 3.14 0.20
N ILE A 66 17.62 3.71 0.20
CA ILE A 66 16.38 2.96 0.48
C ILE A 66 15.55 2.76 -0.79
N ASN A 67 15.11 3.85 -1.43
CA ASN A 67 14.33 3.77 -2.65
C ASN A 67 14.53 5.03 -3.54
N PRO A 68 15.21 4.91 -4.69
CA PRO A 68 15.46 6.04 -5.59
C PRO A 68 14.21 6.67 -6.20
N LYS A 69 13.05 6.00 -6.14
CA LYS A 69 11.78 6.59 -6.58
C LYS A 69 11.18 7.55 -5.54
N GLY A 70 11.69 7.57 -4.31
CA GLY A 70 11.11 8.31 -3.19
C GLY A 70 9.66 7.91 -2.95
N GLN A 71 9.41 6.60 -2.86
CA GLN A 71 8.10 5.98 -2.68
C GLN A 71 8.11 5.04 -1.47
N VAL A 72 6.96 4.91 -0.82
CA VAL A 72 6.70 4.04 0.33
C VAL A 72 5.49 3.14 0.02
N PRO A 73 5.41 1.92 0.58
CA PRO A 73 6.32 1.32 1.55
C PRO A 73 7.59 0.73 0.92
N VAL A 74 8.58 0.40 1.76
CA VAL A 74 9.78 -0.37 1.37
C VAL A 74 10.13 -1.34 2.49
N LEU A 75 10.34 -2.62 2.18
CA LEU A 75 10.83 -3.62 3.11
C LEU A 75 12.34 -3.83 2.93
N ALA A 76 13.12 -3.68 3.98
CA ALA A 76 14.58 -3.87 3.97
C ALA A 76 15.01 -4.94 4.98
N ASN A 77 15.97 -5.76 4.58
CA ASN A 77 16.69 -6.71 5.45
C ASN A 77 17.97 -7.15 4.73
N GLU A 78 19.15 -6.77 5.26
CA GLU A 78 20.43 -7.05 4.60
C GLU A 78 20.78 -8.55 4.53
N VAL A 79 20.26 -9.35 5.48
CA VAL A 79 20.55 -10.79 5.57
C VAL A 79 19.69 -11.59 4.60
N LEU A 80 18.41 -11.26 4.51
CA LEU A 80 17.39 -12.06 3.81
C LEU A 80 17.00 -11.50 2.44
N LEU A 81 17.07 -10.18 2.27
CA LEU A 81 16.82 -9.49 0.99
C LEU A 81 18.12 -9.00 0.32
N GLY A 82 19.24 -9.01 1.05
CA GLY A 82 20.51 -8.47 0.57
C GLY A 82 20.53 -6.94 0.58
N PRO A 83 21.45 -6.32 -0.20
CA PRO A 83 21.65 -4.87 -0.19
C PRO A 83 20.56 -4.07 -0.90
N LYS A 84 19.57 -4.74 -1.51
CA LYS A 84 18.50 -4.09 -2.28
C LYS A 84 17.18 -4.24 -1.55
N PRO A 85 16.65 -3.17 -0.93
CA PRO A 85 15.31 -3.19 -0.35
C PRO A 85 14.24 -3.50 -1.40
N MET A 86 13.12 -4.06 -0.95
CA MET A 86 11.95 -4.41 -1.77
C MET A 86 10.93 -3.26 -1.72
N PRO A 87 10.72 -2.50 -2.81
CA PRO A 87 9.95 -1.26 -2.77
C PRO A 87 8.47 -1.39 -3.21
N GLU A 88 8.07 -2.54 -3.76
CA GLU A 88 6.72 -2.70 -4.32
C GLU A 88 5.82 -3.41 -3.30
N SER A 89 4.71 -2.78 -2.89
CA SER A 89 3.88 -3.30 -1.78
C SER A 89 3.25 -4.66 -2.06
N ALA A 90 2.92 -4.97 -3.31
CA ALA A 90 2.44 -6.30 -3.70
C ALA A 90 3.52 -7.37 -3.48
N ASP A 91 4.77 -7.09 -3.89
CA ASP A 91 5.90 -8.01 -3.69
C ASP A 91 6.16 -8.21 -2.19
N ILE A 92 6.06 -7.14 -1.39
CA ILE A 92 6.18 -7.23 0.08
C ILE A 92 5.10 -8.13 0.66
N ALA A 93 3.84 -7.98 0.24
CA ALA A 93 2.73 -8.81 0.71
C ALA A 93 2.89 -10.29 0.32
N TYR A 94 3.33 -10.56 -0.91
CA TYR A 94 3.65 -11.92 -1.35
C TYR A 94 4.82 -12.52 -0.58
N TYR A 95 5.87 -11.74 -0.32
CA TYR A 95 6.99 -12.17 0.50
C TYR A 95 6.56 -12.51 1.93
N MET A 96 5.69 -11.69 2.55
CA MET A 96 5.08 -12.01 3.84
C MET A 96 4.28 -13.32 3.77
N SER A 97 3.59 -13.59 2.66
CA SER A 97 2.83 -14.84 2.49
C SER A 97 3.71 -16.09 2.46
N GLU A 98 4.99 -15.96 2.09
CA GLU A 98 5.95 -17.06 2.21
C GLU A 98 6.31 -17.37 3.66
N TRP A 99 6.21 -16.39 4.56
CA TRP A 99 6.38 -16.58 6.00
C TRP A 99 5.12 -17.08 6.67
N TYR A 100 3.97 -16.67 6.15
CA TYR A 100 2.66 -16.80 6.78
C TYR A 100 1.67 -17.42 5.79
N PRO A 101 1.60 -18.76 5.69
CA PRO A 101 0.85 -19.44 4.63
C PRO A 101 -0.65 -19.16 4.61
N SER A 102 -1.21 -18.75 5.76
CA SER A 102 -2.63 -18.36 5.86
C SER A 102 -2.99 -17.15 5.00
N LEU A 103 -2.00 -16.29 4.68
CA LEU A 103 -2.21 -15.10 3.85
C LEU A 103 -2.43 -15.45 2.37
N LEU A 104 -1.96 -16.61 1.90
CA LEU A 104 -2.11 -17.07 0.53
C LEU A 104 -2.36 -18.59 0.48
N PRO A 105 -3.56 -19.03 0.91
CA PRO A 105 -3.91 -20.44 0.94
C PRO A 105 -3.94 -21.03 -0.47
N LYS A 106 -3.38 -22.24 -0.63
CA LYS A 106 -3.23 -22.92 -1.94
C LYS A 106 -4.55 -23.10 -2.68
N GLU A 107 -5.65 -23.32 -1.96
CA GLU A 107 -6.99 -23.48 -2.51
C GLU A 107 -7.49 -22.23 -3.26
N HIS A 108 -7.08 -21.03 -2.83
CA HIS A 108 -7.57 -19.76 -3.38
C HIS A 108 -6.45 -18.93 -4.04
N GLU A 109 -5.22 -19.45 -4.10
CA GLU A 109 -4.03 -18.69 -4.52
C GLU A 109 -4.21 -18.05 -5.90
N ALA A 110 -4.76 -18.76 -6.88
CA ALA A 110 -4.94 -18.22 -8.22
C ALA A 110 -5.88 -17.00 -8.24
N THR A 111 -7.04 -17.12 -7.59
CA THR A 111 -8.04 -16.04 -7.48
C THR A 111 -7.50 -14.86 -6.67
N ILE A 112 -6.77 -15.12 -5.57
CA ILE A 112 -6.14 -14.06 -4.78
C ILE A 112 -5.13 -13.29 -5.63
N ARG A 113 -4.24 -13.99 -6.35
CA ARG A 113 -3.21 -13.34 -7.18
C ARG A 113 -3.81 -12.50 -8.31
N GLU A 114 -4.86 -13.01 -8.94
CA GLU A 114 -5.59 -12.27 -9.97
C GLU A 114 -6.16 -10.97 -9.42
N LEU A 115 -6.91 -11.04 -8.31
CA LEU A 115 -7.61 -9.89 -7.75
C LEU A 115 -6.67 -8.88 -7.09
N VAL A 116 -5.58 -9.33 -6.46
CA VAL A 116 -4.48 -8.45 -6.04
C VAL A 116 -3.90 -7.76 -7.28
N GLY A 117 -3.63 -8.49 -8.37
CA GLY A 117 -3.18 -7.88 -9.62
C GLY A 117 -4.15 -6.83 -10.19
N GLU A 118 -5.46 -6.99 -10.00
CA GLU A 118 -6.46 -6.04 -10.45
C GLU A 118 -6.49 -4.75 -9.63
N VAL A 119 -6.48 -4.83 -8.29
CA VAL A 119 -6.52 -3.63 -7.44
C VAL A 119 -5.30 -2.73 -7.68
N TYR A 120 -4.13 -3.31 -7.94
CA TYR A 120 -2.91 -2.56 -8.27
C TYR A 120 -2.91 -1.89 -9.65
N LYS A 121 -3.83 -2.27 -10.55
CA LYS A 121 -4.05 -1.57 -11.83
C LYS A 121 -4.96 -0.35 -11.66
N ILE A 122 -5.62 -0.19 -10.52
CA ILE A 122 -6.47 0.97 -10.23
C ILE A 122 -5.58 2.13 -9.74
N SER A 123 -5.70 3.27 -10.40
CA SER A 123 -4.95 4.48 -10.05
C SER A 123 -5.53 5.12 -8.78
N MET A 124 -4.95 4.78 -7.63
CA MET A 124 -5.33 5.39 -6.36
C MET A 124 -5.21 6.92 -6.29
N PRO A 125 -4.20 7.56 -6.91
CA PRO A 125 -4.08 9.02 -6.84
C PRO A 125 -5.30 9.77 -7.41
N VAL A 126 -5.79 9.39 -8.60
CA VAL A 126 -6.93 10.08 -9.25
C VAL A 126 -8.26 9.82 -8.52
N LEU A 127 -8.36 8.71 -7.80
CA LEU A 127 -9.51 8.39 -6.97
C LEU A 127 -9.43 9.05 -5.58
N THR A 128 -8.23 9.36 -5.07
CA THR A 128 -8.06 9.97 -3.74
C THR A 128 -8.19 11.49 -3.79
N PHE A 129 -7.50 12.15 -4.72
CA PHE A 129 -7.41 13.61 -4.76
C PHE A 129 -8.31 14.20 -5.85
N PRO A 130 -8.78 15.45 -5.69
CA PRO A 130 -9.51 16.13 -6.75
C PRO A 130 -8.62 16.38 -7.97
N LEU A 131 -9.21 16.51 -9.16
CA LEU A 131 -8.48 16.66 -10.42
C LEU A 131 -7.62 17.94 -10.48
N ASP A 132 -8.01 18.98 -9.75
CA ASP A 132 -7.32 20.26 -9.68
C ASP A 132 -6.31 20.34 -8.51
N THR A 133 -6.01 19.20 -7.86
CA THR A 133 -5.08 19.11 -6.74
C THR A 133 -3.74 19.79 -7.03
N LYS A 134 -3.25 20.56 -6.06
CA LYS A 134 -1.95 21.24 -6.15
C LYS A 134 -0.79 20.38 -5.66
N ASN A 135 -1.05 19.16 -5.17
CA ASN A 135 -0.02 18.32 -4.57
C ASN A 135 1.15 18.02 -5.51
N PRO A 136 0.95 17.65 -6.80
CA PRO A 136 2.07 17.47 -7.72
C PRO A 136 2.93 18.71 -7.91
N ALA A 137 2.30 19.89 -7.98
CA ALA A 137 3.01 21.17 -8.10
C ALA A 137 3.83 21.47 -6.84
N LYS A 138 3.24 21.30 -5.64
CA LYS A 138 3.95 21.45 -4.36
C LYS A 138 5.17 20.52 -4.26
N PHE A 139 5.05 19.27 -4.69
CA PHE A 139 6.19 18.35 -4.74
C PHE A 139 7.23 18.78 -5.77
N MET A 140 6.81 19.25 -6.94
CA MET A 140 7.72 19.76 -7.96
C MET A 140 8.51 20.97 -7.43
N ASP A 141 7.86 21.90 -6.72
CA ASP A 141 8.51 23.06 -6.12
C ASP A 141 9.55 22.62 -5.07
N LYS A 142 9.22 21.62 -4.24
CA LYS A 142 10.20 21.06 -3.30
C LYS A 142 11.39 20.39 -4.00
N VAL A 143 11.13 19.62 -5.06
CA VAL A 143 12.20 18.98 -5.84
C VAL A 143 13.13 20.04 -6.44
N LYS A 144 12.59 21.13 -6.97
CA LYS A 144 13.38 22.27 -7.48
C LYS A 144 14.19 22.96 -6.38
N GLU A 145 13.59 23.19 -5.22
CA GLU A 145 14.28 23.74 -4.05
C GLU A 145 15.47 22.87 -3.65
N LEU A 146 15.30 21.56 -3.60
CA LEU A 146 16.38 20.61 -3.29
C LEU A 146 17.46 20.62 -4.38
N LEU A 147 17.09 20.57 -5.67
CA LEU A 147 18.04 20.59 -6.79
C LEU A 147 18.89 21.87 -6.86
N ALA A 148 18.37 22.99 -6.33
CA ALA A 148 19.08 24.27 -6.29
C ALA A 148 20.20 24.32 -5.23
N LYS A 149 20.26 23.37 -4.30
CA LYS A 149 21.35 23.34 -3.30
C LYS A 149 22.67 22.89 -3.96
N PRO A 150 23.79 23.56 -3.65
CA PRO A 150 25.07 23.33 -4.31
C PRO A 150 25.79 22.06 -3.84
N ASP A 151 25.40 21.49 -2.69
CA ASP A 151 26.08 20.42 -1.98
C ASP A 151 25.43 19.03 -2.13
N LEU A 152 24.46 18.87 -3.04
CA LEU A 152 23.88 17.57 -3.34
C LEU A 152 24.92 16.63 -3.95
N SER A 153 24.95 15.38 -3.50
CA SER A 153 25.65 14.33 -4.23
C SER A 153 25.05 14.12 -5.62
N ASP A 154 25.89 13.67 -6.56
CA ASP A 154 25.47 13.35 -7.92
C ASP A 154 24.34 12.32 -7.94
N THR A 155 24.40 11.31 -7.07
CA THR A 155 23.37 10.27 -6.96
C THR A 155 22.04 10.84 -6.50
N HIS A 156 22.04 11.74 -5.51
CA HIS A 156 20.80 12.37 -5.04
C HIS A 156 20.21 13.29 -6.10
N ARG A 157 21.06 14.06 -6.80
CA ARG A 157 20.66 14.92 -7.92
C ARG A 157 19.96 14.11 -9.02
N GLN A 158 20.54 13.00 -9.46
CA GLN A 158 19.95 12.11 -10.46
C GLN A 158 18.59 11.56 -10.01
N ALA A 159 18.46 11.16 -8.74
CA ALA A 159 17.21 10.64 -8.20
C ALA A 159 16.11 11.73 -8.17
N LEU A 160 16.46 12.96 -7.80
CA LEU A 160 15.54 14.11 -7.82
C LEU A 160 15.15 14.52 -9.25
N GLU A 161 16.06 14.48 -10.22
CA GLU A 161 15.75 14.74 -11.63
C GLU A 161 14.79 13.70 -12.20
N ALA A 162 15.01 12.41 -11.89
CA ALA A 162 14.07 11.35 -12.25
C ALA A 162 12.69 11.57 -11.60
N LYS A 163 12.67 12.02 -10.34
CA LYS A 163 11.42 12.39 -9.63
C LYS A 163 10.71 13.57 -10.30
N ALA A 164 11.43 14.61 -10.72
CA ALA A 164 10.88 15.75 -11.45
C ALA A 164 10.20 15.27 -12.75
N LYS A 165 10.90 14.47 -13.55
CA LYS A 165 10.34 13.89 -14.79
C LYS A 165 9.09 13.05 -14.55
N PHE A 166 9.01 12.32 -13.44
CA PHE A 166 7.79 11.61 -13.05
C PHE A 166 6.65 12.59 -12.76
N LEU A 167 6.92 13.64 -11.98
CA LEU A 167 5.92 14.65 -11.59
C LEU A 167 5.39 15.46 -12.79
N GLU A 168 6.17 15.64 -13.85
CA GLU A 168 5.71 16.26 -15.11
C GLU A 168 4.53 15.51 -15.76
N ASN A 169 4.39 14.20 -15.49
CA ASN A 169 3.26 13.41 -15.99
C ASN A 169 1.99 13.53 -15.14
N ALA A 170 2.02 14.26 -14.02
CA ALA A 170 0.86 14.41 -13.15
C ALA A 170 -0.42 14.88 -13.85
N PRO A 171 -0.40 15.82 -14.83
CA PRO A 171 -1.62 16.22 -15.54
C PRO A 171 -2.32 15.06 -16.27
N LYS A 172 -1.57 14.03 -16.70
CA LYS A 172 -2.17 12.82 -17.30
C LYS A 172 -2.86 11.96 -16.25
N ILE A 173 -2.25 11.84 -15.06
CA ILE A 173 -2.81 11.10 -13.93
C ILE A 173 -4.10 11.77 -13.43
N PHE A 174 -4.08 13.08 -13.24
CA PHE A 174 -5.23 13.86 -12.75
C PHE A 174 -6.08 14.41 -13.91
N SER A 175 -6.47 13.53 -14.83
CA SER A 175 -7.35 13.85 -15.95
C SER A 175 -8.73 13.21 -15.79
N GLN A 176 -9.77 13.83 -16.38
CA GLN A 176 -11.12 13.27 -16.38
C GLN A 176 -11.16 11.88 -17.04
N ALA A 177 -10.47 11.72 -18.19
CA ALA A 177 -10.39 10.44 -18.87
C ALA A 177 -9.78 9.33 -17.99
N ASN A 178 -8.73 9.64 -17.22
CA ASN A 178 -8.15 8.68 -16.28
C ASN A 178 -9.09 8.40 -15.10
N LEU A 179 -9.81 9.41 -14.60
CA LEU A 179 -10.82 9.22 -13.55
C LEU A 179 -11.91 8.26 -14.03
N ASP A 180 -12.49 8.49 -15.21
CA ASP A 180 -13.59 7.69 -15.75
C ASP A 180 -13.18 6.22 -15.92
N VAL A 181 -11.98 5.96 -16.47
CA VAL A 181 -11.42 4.61 -16.58
C VAL A 181 -11.29 3.93 -15.22
N ASN A 182 -10.85 4.66 -14.19
CA ASN A 182 -10.67 4.09 -12.87
C ASN A 182 -11.98 3.93 -12.09
N ILE A 183 -13.00 4.73 -12.37
CA ILE A 183 -14.36 4.53 -11.86
C ILE A 183 -14.91 3.19 -12.34
N GLU A 184 -14.82 2.91 -13.64
CA GLU A 184 -15.31 1.64 -14.19
C GLU A 184 -14.51 0.45 -13.63
N ARG A 185 -13.18 0.57 -13.51
CA ARG A 185 -12.35 -0.46 -12.85
C ARG A 185 -12.76 -0.72 -11.39
N VAL A 186 -13.11 0.32 -10.63
CA VAL A 186 -13.58 0.17 -9.24
C VAL A 186 -14.88 -0.63 -9.21
N LYS A 187 -15.85 -0.29 -10.08
CA LYS A 187 -17.14 -0.97 -10.14
C LYS A 187 -16.94 -2.45 -10.51
N ASP A 188 -16.19 -2.73 -11.56
CA ASP A 188 -15.90 -4.09 -12.00
C ASP A 188 -15.19 -4.90 -10.91
N PHE A 189 -14.14 -4.32 -10.30
CA PHE A 189 -13.40 -4.96 -9.22
C PHE A 189 -14.30 -5.24 -8.01
N SER A 190 -15.09 -4.26 -7.58
CA SER A 190 -15.97 -4.42 -6.43
C SER A 190 -17.07 -5.46 -6.64
N ALA A 191 -17.60 -5.58 -7.87
CA ALA A 191 -18.54 -6.63 -8.23
C ALA A 191 -17.90 -8.02 -8.14
N LYS A 192 -16.64 -8.18 -8.60
CA LYS A 192 -15.88 -9.43 -8.45
C LYS A 192 -15.64 -9.78 -6.99
N ILE A 193 -15.22 -8.82 -6.17
CA ILE A 193 -15.03 -9.03 -4.73
C ILE A 193 -16.33 -9.48 -4.06
N LEU A 194 -17.45 -8.83 -4.38
CA LEU A 194 -18.75 -9.22 -3.84
C LEU A 194 -19.10 -10.66 -4.23
N ALA A 195 -18.99 -11.01 -5.51
CA ALA A 195 -19.29 -12.35 -6.00
C ALA A 195 -18.41 -13.44 -5.34
N VAL A 196 -17.12 -13.16 -5.13
CA VAL A 196 -16.22 -14.08 -4.44
C VAL A 196 -16.62 -14.23 -2.97
N ARG A 197 -16.94 -13.13 -2.29
CA ARG A 197 -17.37 -13.17 -0.88
C ARG A 197 -18.71 -13.87 -0.70
N GLU A 198 -19.67 -13.68 -1.60
CA GLU A 198 -20.96 -14.38 -1.58
C GLU A 198 -20.81 -15.87 -1.85
N LYS A 199 -19.88 -16.26 -2.73
CA LYS A 199 -19.60 -17.67 -3.03
C LYS A 199 -18.95 -18.41 -1.86
N ASN A 200 -18.02 -17.77 -1.16
CA ASN A 200 -17.23 -18.40 -0.10
C ASN A 200 -17.78 -18.12 1.30
N GLY A 201 -18.68 -17.16 1.44
CA GLY A 201 -19.28 -16.79 2.72
C GLY A 201 -20.36 -17.77 3.16
N THR A 202 -20.37 -18.12 4.45
CA THR A 202 -21.32 -19.07 5.05
C THR A 202 -22.46 -18.41 5.85
N GLY A 203 -22.66 -17.09 5.72
CA GLY A 203 -23.75 -16.36 6.37
C GLY A 203 -23.44 -14.88 6.61
N ASP A 204 -24.23 -14.25 7.49
CA ASP A 204 -24.17 -12.81 7.80
C ASP A 204 -22.93 -12.37 8.60
N THR A 205 -22.09 -13.31 9.06
CA THR A 205 -21.01 -13.08 10.04
C THR A 205 -19.60 -13.39 9.51
N VAL A 206 -19.40 -13.37 8.19
CA VAL A 206 -18.07 -13.68 7.63
C VAL A 206 -17.18 -12.44 7.66
N ASP A 207 -16.11 -12.52 8.46
CA ASP A 207 -15.16 -11.44 8.70
C ASP A 207 -14.29 -11.12 7.46
N TYR A 208 -14.03 -12.10 6.58
CA TYR A 208 -13.10 -12.00 5.44
C TYR A 208 -13.66 -12.58 4.12
N ILE A 209 -12.96 -12.38 3.00
CA ILE A 209 -13.43 -12.74 1.65
C ILE A 209 -13.60 -14.26 1.48
N PHE A 210 -12.74 -15.07 2.10
CA PHE A 210 -12.72 -16.53 1.97
C PHE A 210 -13.12 -17.27 3.26
N GLY A 211 -13.81 -16.61 4.19
CA GLY A 211 -14.26 -17.21 5.45
C GLY A 211 -13.75 -16.48 6.69
N THR A 212 -13.30 -17.23 7.69
CA THR A 212 -12.88 -16.69 9.00
C THR A 212 -11.40 -16.34 9.09
N THR A 213 -10.61 -16.72 8.08
CA THR A 213 -9.16 -16.49 8.05
C THR A 213 -8.84 -15.40 7.01
N PRO A 214 -8.13 -14.34 7.39
CA PRO A 214 -7.76 -13.28 6.47
C PRO A 214 -6.69 -13.73 5.48
N THR A 215 -6.69 -13.10 4.32
CA THR A 215 -5.69 -13.27 3.25
C THR A 215 -5.05 -11.92 2.90
N ILE A 216 -4.01 -11.92 2.05
CA ILE A 216 -3.47 -10.67 1.49
C ILE A 216 -4.54 -9.88 0.73
N LEU A 217 -5.52 -10.56 0.12
CA LEU A 217 -6.59 -9.89 -0.63
C LEU A 217 -7.47 -9.08 0.32
N ASP A 218 -7.75 -9.58 1.52
CA ASP A 218 -8.50 -8.85 2.55
C ASP A 218 -7.80 -7.56 2.94
N ALA A 219 -6.48 -7.62 3.20
CA ALA A 219 -5.69 -6.45 3.57
C ALA A 219 -5.73 -5.37 2.48
N ASP A 220 -5.56 -5.77 1.22
CA ASP A 220 -5.59 -4.85 0.08
C ASP A 220 -6.99 -4.25 -0.13
N VAL A 221 -8.03 -5.09 -0.16
CA VAL A 221 -9.41 -4.68 -0.43
C VAL A 221 -9.98 -3.80 0.67
N LEU A 222 -9.82 -4.19 1.94
CA LEU A 222 -10.30 -3.41 3.08
C LEU A 222 -9.65 -2.02 3.09
N THR A 223 -8.35 -1.96 2.86
CA THR A 223 -7.61 -0.69 2.77
C THR A 223 -8.07 0.16 1.58
N PHE A 224 -8.21 -0.46 0.41
CA PHE A 224 -8.65 0.20 -0.82
C PHE A 224 -10.05 0.80 -0.66
N PHE A 225 -11.03 0.01 -0.20
CA PHE A 225 -12.39 0.48 0.00
C PHE A 225 -12.50 1.49 1.14
N ALA A 226 -11.75 1.34 2.23
CA ALA A 226 -11.71 2.35 3.28
C ALA A 226 -11.23 3.70 2.71
N ARG A 227 -10.19 3.70 1.86
CA ARG A 227 -9.74 4.91 1.16
C ARG A 227 -10.82 5.50 0.26
N MET A 228 -11.54 4.69 -0.49
CA MET A 228 -12.64 5.16 -1.33
C MET A 228 -13.78 5.77 -0.49
N CYS A 229 -14.10 5.17 0.65
CA CYS A 229 -15.09 5.73 1.58
C CYS A 229 -14.63 7.08 2.13
N ASP A 230 -13.37 7.16 2.58
CA ASP A 230 -12.81 8.41 3.13
C ASP A 230 -12.70 9.52 2.07
N ALA A 231 -12.48 9.14 0.79
CA ALA A 231 -12.48 10.06 -0.34
C ALA A 231 -13.90 10.44 -0.84
N GLY A 232 -14.96 10.01 -0.15
CA GLY A 232 -16.34 10.32 -0.50
C GLY A 232 -16.90 9.55 -1.70
N ARG A 233 -16.28 8.43 -2.08
CA ARG A 233 -16.63 7.62 -3.27
C ARG A 233 -17.27 6.28 -2.94
N LYS A 234 -18.01 6.24 -1.83
CA LYS A 234 -18.72 5.02 -1.37
C LYS A 234 -19.81 4.56 -2.35
N ASP A 235 -20.30 5.45 -3.20
CA ASP A 235 -21.28 5.18 -4.25
C ASP A 235 -20.75 4.24 -5.35
N LEU A 236 -19.43 4.14 -5.48
CA LEU A 236 -18.78 3.22 -6.42
C LEU A 236 -18.67 1.79 -5.90
N ILE A 237 -19.04 1.55 -4.64
CA ILE A 237 -18.88 0.26 -3.96
C ILE A 237 -20.27 -0.29 -3.61
N PRO A 238 -20.56 -1.58 -3.90
CA PRO A 238 -21.78 -2.22 -3.47
C PRO A 238 -22.01 -2.08 -1.96
N ALA A 239 -23.24 -1.75 -1.56
CA ALA A 239 -23.59 -1.49 -0.16
C ALA A 239 -23.19 -2.62 0.83
N PRO A 240 -23.26 -3.93 0.49
CA PRO A 240 -22.77 -4.99 1.38
C PRO A 240 -21.27 -4.88 1.69
N LEU A 241 -20.46 -4.44 0.73
CA LEU A 241 -19.01 -4.26 0.91
C LEU A 241 -18.69 -2.99 1.71
N VAL A 242 -19.47 -1.92 1.54
CA VAL A 242 -19.35 -0.72 2.38
C VAL A 242 -19.60 -1.07 3.85
N LYS A 243 -20.70 -1.78 4.15
CA LYS A 243 -21.01 -2.23 5.52
C LYS A 243 -19.91 -3.10 6.11
N TRP A 244 -19.36 -4.01 5.31
CA TRP A 244 -18.25 -4.87 5.73
C TRP A 244 -16.99 -4.08 6.11
N VAL A 245 -16.63 -3.09 5.28
CA VAL A 245 -15.48 -2.21 5.56
C VAL A 245 -15.72 -1.36 6.79
N GLU A 246 -16.92 -0.77 6.94
CA GLU A 246 -17.29 0.02 8.12
C GLU A 246 -17.21 -0.81 9.40
N HIS A 247 -17.74 -2.04 9.38
CA HIS A 247 -17.64 -2.96 10.50
C HIS A 247 -16.18 -3.30 10.84
N PHE A 248 -15.35 -3.62 9.84
CA PHE A 248 -13.94 -3.93 10.07
C PHE A 248 -13.17 -2.75 10.70
N ARG A 249 -13.50 -1.51 10.31
CA ARG A 249 -12.86 -0.29 10.85
C ARG A 249 -13.12 -0.07 12.34
N GLU A 250 -14.19 -0.63 12.88
CA GLU A 250 -14.49 -0.58 14.31
C GLU A 250 -13.60 -1.55 15.13
N GLY A 251 -12.99 -2.53 14.47
CA GLY A 251 -12.15 -3.55 15.08
C GLY A 251 -10.79 -3.04 15.59
N PRO A 252 -10.17 -3.76 16.53
CA PRO A 252 -8.89 -3.37 17.13
C PRO A 252 -7.73 -3.40 16.12
N VAL A 253 -7.74 -4.33 15.17
CA VAL A 253 -6.70 -4.46 14.14
C VAL A 253 -6.61 -3.19 13.28
N TRP A 254 -7.76 -2.68 12.82
CA TRP A 254 -7.79 -1.45 12.03
C TRP A 254 -7.29 -0.25 12.82
N LYS A 255 -7.70 -0.13 14.08
CA LYS A 255 -7.31 0.96 14.99
C LYS A 255 -5.80 1.01 15.24
N GLU A 256 -5.14 -0.15 15.32
CA GLU A 256 -3.67 -0.22 15.44
C GLU A 256 -2.97 0.23 14.15
N VAL A 257 -3.46 -0.21 12.99
CA VAL A 257 -2.81 0.05 11.69
C VAL A 257 -3.07 1.47 11.20
N VAL A 258 -4.27 2.00 11.39
CA VAL A 258 -4.70 3.32 10.91
C VAL A 258 -5.05 4.21 12.11
N PRO A 259 -4.03 4.71 12.85
CA PRO A 259 -4.28 5.59 13.98
C PRO A 259 -4.95 6.88 13.49
N GLY A 260 -6.12 7.21 14.06
CA GLY A 260 -6.94 8.35 13.64
C GLY A 260 -8.12 7.99 12.72
N TYR A 261 -8.34 6.69 12.45
CA TYR A 261 -9.52 6.16 11.75
C TYR A 261 -9.70 6.60 10.30
N THR A 262 -8.79 7.38 9.74
CA THR A 262 -8.84 7.82 8.35
C THR A 262 -7.59 7.38 7.62
N THR A 263 -7.79 6.82 6.43
CA THR A 263 -6.70 6.61 5.48
C THR A 263 -6.42 7.87 4.69
N PHE A 264 -7.29 8.89 4.73
CA PHE A 264 -7.17 10.09 3.93
C PHE A 264 -6.01 10.96 4.42
N PRO A 265 -5.11 11.43 3.53
CA PRO A 265 -4.02 12.28 3.97
C PRO A 265 -4.51 13.60 4.53
N ALA A 266 -3.95 14.04 5.67
CA ALA A 266 -4.27 15.35 6.25
C ALA A 266 -3.90 16.54 5.35
N TYR A 267 -3.06 16.31 4.33
CA TYR A 267 -2.61 17.29 3.34
C TYR A 267 -3.33 17.16 1.98
N ALA A 268 -4.37 16.32 1.91
CA ALA A 268 -5.14 16.07 0.69
C ALA A 268 -6.01 17.26 0.26
#